data_AF-A0A443RT79-F1
#
_entry.id   AF-A0A443RT79-F1
#
_cell.length_a   1.000
_cell.length_b   1.000
_cell.length_c   1.000
_cell.angle_alpha   90.00
_cell.angle_beta   90.00
_cell.angle_gamma   90.00
#
_symmetry.space_group_name_H-M   'P 1'
#
loop_
_entity.id
_entity.type
_entity.pdbx_description
1 polymer ?
#
loop_
_entity_poly.entity_id
_entity_poly.type
_entity_poly.pdbx_seq_one_letter_code
_entity_poly.pdbx_strand_id
1 'polypeptide(L)'
;MTKITRNLIMKPRASQTELKFDNPISVEWEQGWKIKINESRFVHEKLKVFVVPHSHNDAGWTKTFDEYLANQTRYILNNMLKHMIQNPNMTFIWAETTWWETLNNTVDKENVKKLLNNGQLEIVNGGW
;
A
#
# COMPACT_ATOMS: atom_id res chain seq x y z
N MET A 1 3.44 42.95 -9.61
CA MET A 1 3.23 41.57 -9.13
C MET A 1 3.37 40.62 -10.30
N THR A 2 4.49 39.92 -10.41
CA THR A 2 4.76 38.99 -11.51
C THR A 2 3.97 37.70 -11.26
N LYS A 3 2.98 37.40 -12.12
CA LYS A 3 2.30 36.11 -12.10
C LYS A 3 3.31 35.02 -12.46
N ILE A 4 3.72 34.22 -11.49
CA ILE A 4 4.43 32.97 -11.76
C ILE A 4 3.42 32.03 -12.41
N THR A 5 3.46 31.91 -13.73
CA THR A 5 2.76 30.85 -14.46
C THR A 5 3.50 29.54 -14.22
N ARG A 6 2.97 28.69 -13.33
CA ARG A 6 3.44 27.30 -13.20
C ARG A 6 3.01 26.54 -14.45
N ASN A 7 3.96 26.27 -15.34
CA ASN A 7 3.77 25.39 -16.50
C ASN A 7 3.80 23.94 -16.02
N LEU A 8 2.67 23.48 -15.49
CA LEU A 8 2.44 22.08 -15.15
C LEU A 8 1.97 21.32 -16.40
N ILE A 9 2.52 20.12 -16.59
CA ILE A 9 2.10 19.18 -17.65
C ILE A 9 0.63 18.79 -17.49
N MET A 10 0.13 18.73 -16.25
CA MET A 10 -1.27 18.43 -15.94
C MET A 10 -1.84 19.49 -15.02
N LYS A 11 -3.02 20.00 -15.35
CA LYS A 11 -3.77 20.98 -14.54
C LYS A 11 -5.17 20.42 -14.31
N PRO A 12 -5.49 19.90 -13.10
CA PRO A 12 -6.73 19.15 -12.86
C PRO A 12 -8.00 19.86 -13.33
N ARG A 13 -8.12 21.17 -13.08
CA ARG A 13 -9.27 21.98 -13.53
C ARG A 13 -9.38 22.12 -15.06
N ALA A 14 -8.26 22.23 -15.77
CA ALA A 14 -8.29 22.30 -17.23
C ALA A 14 -8.57 20.91 -17.83
N SER A 15 -7.99 19.87 -17.25
CA SER A 15 -8.24 18.48 -17.66
C SER A 15 -9.72 18.09 -17.48
N GLN A 16 -10.37 18.55 -16.41
CA GLN A 16 -11.80 18.32 -16.20
C GLN A 16 -12.69 18.90 -17.30
N THR A 17 -12.29 19.98 -17.96
CA THR A 17 -13.09 20.58 -19.05
C THR A 17 -12.82 19.96 -20.42
N GLU A 18 -11.71 19.22 -20.57
CA GLU A 18 -11.30 18.63 -21.85
C GLU A 18 -11.65 17.13 -21.96
N LEU A 19 -11.80 16.44 -20.82
CA LEU A 19 -12.17 15.03 -20.78
C LEU A 19 -13.66 14.83 -21.07
N LYS A 20 -13.98 13.79 -21.84
CA LYS A 20 -15.37 13.44 -22.20
C LYS A 20 -16.12 12.70 -21.10
N PHE A 21 -15.41 11.99 -20.23
CA PHE A 21 -15.97 11.12 -19.18
C PHE A 21 -16.93 10.04 -19.69
N ASP A 22 -16.82 9.65 -20.96
CA ASP A 22 -17.51 8.48 -21.50
C ASP A 22 -17.13 7.23 -20.69
N ASN A 23 -18.07 6.29 -20.50
CA ASN A 23 -17.84 5.01 -19.81
C ASN A 23 -17.91 3.83 -20.80
N PRO A 24 -17.02 3.75 -21.81
CA PRO A 24 -16.99 2.62 -22.72
C PRO A 24 -16.46 1.38 -21.98
N ILE A 25 -17.08 0.23 -22.23
CA ILE A 25 -16.68 -1.05 -21.64
C ILE A 25 -15.71 -1.76 -22.57
N SER A 26 -14.59 -2.24 -22.03
CA SER A 26 -13.63 -3.09 -22.74
C SER A 26 -13.55 -4.48 -22.09
N VAL A 27 -13.31 -5.52 -22.89
CA VAL A 27 -13.31 -6.92 -22.43
C VAL A 27 -12.05 -7.25 -21.64
N GLU A 28 -10.90 -6.71 -22.04
CA GLU A 28 -9.63 -6.97 -21.36
C GLU A 28 -9.46 -6.17 -20.05
N TRP A 29 -10.01 -4.95 -20.03
CA TRP A 29 -10.01 -4.07 -18.86
C TRP A 29 -11.23 -3.15 -18.96
N GLU A 30 -12.17 -3.30 -18.01
CA GLU A 30 -13.51 -2.70 -18.07
C GLU A 30 -13.50 -1.18 -18.30
N GLN A 31 -12.64 -0.47 -17.59
CA GLN A 31 -12.53 1.00 -17.64
C GLN A 31 -11.32 1.48 -18.45
N GLY A 32 -10.74 0.61 -19.28
CA GLY A 32 -9.53 0.90 -20.03
C GLY A 32 -9.56 0.37 -21.45
N TRP A 33 -8.41 -0.10 -21.92
CA TRP A 33 -8.24 -0.62 -23.26
C TRP A 33 -7.22 -1.77 -23.27
N LYS A 34 -7.23 -2.56 -24.34
CA LYS A 34 -6.22 -3.60 -24.57
C LYS A 34 -4.81 -3.00 -24.63
N ILE A 35 -3.98 -3.31 -23.64
CA ILE A 35 -2.59 -2.87 -23.58
C ILE A 35 -1.77 -3.64 -24.62
N LYS A 36 -0.94 -2.92 -25.40
CA LYS A 36 0.05 -3.49 -26.32
C LYS A 36 1.44 -3.29 -25.74
N ILE A 37 2.18 -4.38 -25.57
CA ILE A 37 3.53 -4.37 -25.00
C ILE A 37 4.55 -4.58 -26.11
N ASN A 38 5.61 -3.78 -26.13
CA ASN A 38 6.78 -4.02 -26.98
C ASN A 38 7.86 -4.71 -26.14
N GLU A 39 8.01 -6.02 -26.31
CA GLU A 39 8.94 -6.84 -25.53
C GLU A 39 10.40 -6.48 -25.74
N SER A 40 10.76 -5.93 -26.90
CA SER A 40 12.14 -5.51 -27.20
C SER A 40 12.67 -4.44 -26.21
N ARG A 41 11.75 -3.72 -25.54
CA ARG A 41 12.10 -2.72 -24.52
C ARG A 41 12.82 -3.31 -23.32
N PHE A 42 12.63 -4.60 -23.04
CA PHE A 42 13.20 -5.25 -21.86
C PHE A 42 14.49 -6.03 -22.14
N VAL A 43 14.97 -6.03 -23.39
CA VAL A 43 16.17 -6.76 -23.81
C VAL A 43 17.43 -6.17 -23.17
N HIS A 44 17.54 -4.84 -23.14
CA HIS A 44 18.71 -4.14 -22.61
C HIS A 44 18.55 -3.76 -21.14
N GLU A 45 17.32 -3.59 -20.66
CA GLU A 45 17.01 -3.25 -19.28
C GLU A 45 15.85 -4.10 -18.78
N LYS A 46 16.12 -4.98 -17.79
CA LYS A 46 15.08 -5.84 -17.21
C LYS A 46 14.08 -5.01 -16.40
N LEU A 47 12.80 -5.33 -16.54
CA LEU A 47 11.76 -4.82 -15.66
C LEU A 47 12.03 -5.28 -14.21
N LYS A 48 12.16 -4.34 -13.29
CA LYS A 48 12.23 -4.61 -11.86
C LYS A 48 10.82 -4.67 -11.30
N VAL A 49 10.42 -5.83 -10.78
CA VAL A 49 9.11 -6.05 -10.18
C VAL A 49 9.26 -6.18 -8.67
N PHE A 50 8.55 -5.35 -7.93
CA PHE A 50 8.45 -5.44 -6.47
C PHE A 50 7.04 -5.88 -6.11
N VAL A 51 6.91 -7.05 -5.52
CA VAL A 51 5.65 -7.50 -4.92
C VAL A 51 5.61 -6.94 -3.51
N VAL A 52 4.57 -6.19 -3.18
CA VAL A 52 4.45 -5.48 -1.90
C VAL A 52 3.27 -6.03 -1.10
N PRO A 53 3.50 -6.98 -0.18
CA PRO A 53 2.46 -7.50 0.70
C PRO A 53 1.94 -6.41 1.64
N HIS A 54 0.62 -6.31 1.76
CA HIS A 54 -0.07 -5.37 2.65
C HIS A 54 -1.36 -6.00 3.18
N SER A 55 -1.94 -5.39 4.21
CA SER A 55 -3.29 -5.69 4.66
C SER A 55 -3.99 -4.37 4.99
N HIS A 56 -5.10 -4.09 4.29
CA HIS A 56 -5.95 -2.96 4.63
C HIS A 56 -6.76 -3.31 5.88
N ASN A 57 -6.68 -2.48 6.93
CA ASN A 57 -7.35 -2.70 8.20
C ASN A 57 -8.14 -1.46 8.58
N ASP A 58 -9.43 -1.45 8.27
CA ASP A 58 -10.30 -0.35 8.65
C ASP A 58 -10.36 -0.19 10.17
N ALA A 59 -10.05 1.02 10.66
CA ALA A 59 -10.22 1.41 12.06
C ALA A 59 -11.71 1.72 12.39
N GLY A 60 -12.61 0.85 11.93
CA GLY A 60 -14.07 1.04 11.98
C GLY A 60 -14.67 1.22 10.59
N TRP A 61 -15.60 0.33 10.23
CA TRP A 61 -16.38 0.41 8.99
C TRP A 61 -17.70 -0.35 9.13
N THR A 62 -17.72 -1.65 8.81
CA THR A 62 -18.89 -2.51 9.05
C THR A 62 -18.91 -3.11 10.46
N LYS A 63 -17.77 -3.11 11.14
CA LYS A 63 -17.60 -3.42 12.56
C LYS A 63 -16.91 -2.25 13.25
N THR A 64 -17.01 -2.20 14.57
CA THR A 64 -16.27 -1.24 15.39
C THR A 64 -14.77 -1.53 15.37
N PHE A 65 -13.96 -0.52 15.73
CA PHE A 65 -12.53 -0.66 15.90
C PHE A 65 -12.16 -1.85 16.81
N ASP A 66 -12.78 -1.94 17.99
CA ASP A 66 -12.48 -2.99 18.97
C ASP A 66 -12.82 -4.40 18.45
N GLU A 67 -13.93 -4.53 17.70
CA GLU A 67 -14.31 -5.81 17.10
C GLU A 67 -13.33 -6.25 16.01
N TYR A 68 -12.84 -5.32 15.17
CA TYR A 68 -11.79 -5.63 14.21
C TYR A 68 -10.48 -5.98 14.90
N LEU A 69 -10.08 -5.17 15.88
CA LEU A 69 -8.84 -5.37 16.62
C LEU A 69 -8.82 -6.75 17.29
N ALA A 70 -9.89 -7.10 18.01
CA ALA A 70 -9.98 -8.35 18.75
C ALA A 70 -10.10 -9.59 17.85
N ASN A 71 -10.86 -9.49 16.75
CA ASN A 71 -11.25 -10.67 15.97
C ASN A 71 -10.46 -10.85 14.68
N GLN A 72 -9.70 -9.85 14.21
CA GLN A 72 -9.01 -9.90 12.91
C GLN A 72 -7.60 -9.31 12.98
N THR A 73 -7.47 -8.02 13.26
CA THR A 73 -6.20 -7.28 13.15
C THR A 73 -5.10 -7.86 14.03
N ARG A 74 -5.40 -8.26 15.27
CA ARG A 74 -4.43 -8.95 16.15
C ARG A 74 -3.90 -10.25 15.55
N TYR A 75 -4.75 -11.05 14.93
CA TYR A 75 -4.32 -12.30 14.30
C TYR A 75 -3.43 -12.04 13.08
N ILE A 76 -3.76 -11.01 12.29
CA ILE A 76 -2.94 -10.59 11.15
C ILE A 76 -1.55 -10.17 11.64
N LEU A 77 -1.47 -9.28 12.63
CA LEU A 77 -0.20 -8.79 13.19
C LEU A 77 0.62 -9.92 13.82
N ASN A 78 -0.01 -10.84 14.55
CA ASN A 78 0.67 -11.98 15.16
C ASN A 78 1.25 -12.92 14.09
N ASN A 79 0.49 -13.21 13.04
CA ASN A 79 0.95 -14.05 11.94
C ASN A 79 2.04 -13.35 11.11
N MET A 80 1.89 -12.06 10.85
CA MET A 80 2.91 -11.23 10.21
C MET A 80 4.24 -11.36 10.96
N LEU A 81 4.24 -11.10 12.28
CA LEU A 81 5.43 -11.20 13.11
C LEU A 81 6.06 -12.60 13.04
N LYS A 82 5.25 -13.65 13.24
CA LYS A 82 5.70 -15.05 13.18
C LYS A 82 6.34 -15.38 11.84
N HIS A 83 5.68 -15.07 10.73
CA HIS A 83 6.15 -15.46 9.40
C HIS A 83 7.34 -14.63 8.95
N MET A 84 7.41 -13.35 9.29
CA MET A 84 8.55 -12.50 8.91
C MET A 84 9.83 -12.87 9.66
N ILE A 85 9.74 -13.25 10.93
CA ILE A 85 10.90 -13.78 11.68
C ILE A 85 11.45 -15.05 11.02
N GLN A 86 10.57 -15.92 10.51
CA GLN A 86 10.95 -17.17 9.87
C GLN A 86 11.47 -16.98 8.44
N ASN A 87 11.14 -15.85 7.79
CA ASN A 87 11.43 -15.59 6.39
C ASN A 87 12.12 -14.23 6.23
N PRO A 88 13.47 -14.16 6.30
CA PRO A 88 14.21 -12.89 6.34
C PRO A 88 14.09 -12.05 5.06
N ASN A 89 13.72 -12.68 3.94
CA ASN A 89 13.50 -11.99 2.66
C ASN A 89 12.06 -11.50 2.47
N MET A 90 11.15 -11.81 3.39
CA MET A 90 9.76 -11.38 3.32
C MET A 90 9.65 -9.92 3.79
N THR A 91 8.93 -9.12 3.01
CA THR A 91 8.57 -7.75 3.35
C THR A 91 7.07 -7.63 3.62
N PHE A 92 6.68 -6.61 4.39
CA PHE A 92 5.29 -6.27 4.63
C PHE A 92 5.16 -4.77 4.90
N ILE A 93 4.12 -4.13 4.36
CA ILE A 93 3.78 -2.75 4.70
C ILE A 93 2.54 -2.68 5.58
N TRP A 94 2.55 -1.76 6.55
CA TRP A 94 1.45 -1.54 7.47
C TRP A 94 1.12 -0.05 7.57
N ALA A 95 -0.17 0.33 7.58
CA ALA A 95 -0.57 1.73 7.52
C ALA A 95 -1.07 2.33 8.84
N GLU A 96 -1.96 1.63 9.54
CA GLU A 96 -2.71 2.14 10.68
C GLU A 96 -1.95 1.91 12.00
N THR A 97 -1.67 2.94 12.81
CA THR A 97 -0.72 2.82 13.94
C THR A 97 -1.36 2.45 15.29
N THR A 98 -2.69 2.34 15.33
CA THR A 98 -3.53 2.13 16.53
C THR A 98 -3.37 0.78 17.27
N TRP A 99 -2.41 -0.06 16.88
CA TRP A 99 -2.18 -1.38 17.48
C TRP A 99 -0.96 -1.45 18.40
N TRP A 100 -0.03 -0.49 18.34
CA TRP A 100 1.27 -0.61 19.03
C TRP A 100 1.13 -0.80 20.55
N GLU A 101 0.22 -0.04 21.17
CA GLU A 101 -0.07 -0.15 22.61
C GLU A 101 -0.78 -1.45 22.98
N THR A 102 -1.33 -2.17 22.01
CA THR A 102 -2.04 -3.45 22.24
C THR A 102 -1.07 -4.63 22.36
N LEU A 103 0.20 -4.46 21.95
CA LEU A 103 1.24 -5.46 22.17
C LEU A 103 1.69 -5.44 23.64
N ASN A 104 1.19 -6.36 24.46
CA ASN A 104 1.58 -6.43 25.88
C ASN A 104 2.89 -7.21 26.13
N ASN A 105 3.41 -7.90 25.12
CA ASN A 105 4.60 -8.75 25.24
C ASN A 105 5.87 -7.98 24.81
N THR A 106 6.82 -7.82 25.74
CA THR A 106 8.12 -7.17 25.50
C THR A 106 8.91 -7.84 24.38
N VAL A 107 8.88 -9.18 24.28
CA VAL A 107 9.61 -9.93 23.25
C VAL A 107 9.06 -9.59 21.85
N ASP A 108 7.73 -9.51 21.73
CA ASP A 108 7.09 -9.20 20.45
C ASP A 108 7.37 -7.75 20.03
N LYS A 109 7.33 -6.80 20.98
CA LYS A 109 7.74 -5.40 20.71
C LYS A 109 9.17 -5.32 20.19
N GLU A 110 10.10 -6.05 20.81
CA GLU A 110 11.50 -6.06 20.36
C GLU A 110 11.67 -6.73 18.99
N ASN A 111 10.92 -7.80 18.70
CA ASN A 111 10.95 -8.43 17.38
C ASN A 111 10.38 -7.50 16.31
N VAL A 112 9.28 -6.80 16.57
CA VAL A 112 8.73 -5.79 15.66
C VAL A 112 9.76 -4.69 15.39
N LYS A 113 10.42 -4.15 16.43
CA LYS A 113 11.49 -3.16 16.25
C LYS A 113 12.63 -3.69 15.36
N LYS A 114 13.01 -4.96 15.51
CA LYS A 114 14.02 -5.58 14.63
C LYS A 114 13.55 -5.65 13.18
N LEU A 115 12.29 -6.03 12.93
CA LEU A 115 11.71 -6.06 11.58
C LEU A 115 11.62 -4.67 10.96
N LEU A 116 11.36 -3.63 11.75
CA LEU A 116 11.39 -2.24 11.28
C LEU A 116 12.84 -1.84 10.93
N ASN A 117 13.78 -2.10 11.83
CA ASN A 117 15.19 -1.70 11.66
C ASN A 117 15.88 -2.39 10.48
N ASN A 118 15.50 -3.64 10.17
CA ASN A 118 16.08 -4.40 9.06
C ASN A 118 15.32 -4.23 7.73
N GLY A 119 14.25 -3.42 7.71
CA GLY A 119 13.47 -3.11 6.51
C GLY A 119 12.53 -4.21 6.04
N GLN A 120 12.30 -5.26 6.84
CA GLN A 120 11.28 -6.26 6.52
C GLN A 120 9.87 -5.67 6.72
N LEU A 121 9.65 -4.93 7.81
CA LEU A 121 8.40 -4.23 8.07
C LEU A 121 8.57 -2.74 7.77
N GLU A 122 7.67 -2.15 6.99
CA GLU A 122 7.65 -0.72 6.72
C GLU A 122 6.30 -0.12 7.14
N ILE A 123 6.33 1.00 7.87
CA ILE A 123 5.12 1.77 8.18
C ILE A 123 4.90 2.79 7.07
N VAL A 124 3.79 2.66 6.35
CA VAL A 124 3.39 3.58 5.27
C VAL A 124 2.29 4.51 5.77
N ASN A 125 2.30 5.78 5.37
CA ASN A 125 1.43 6.84 5.93
C ASN A 125 1.68 7.11 7.43
N GLY A 126 1.49 6.12 8.31
CA GLY A 126 1.67 6.25 9.76
C GLY A 126 0.50 6.97 10.45
N GLY A 127 -0.68 6.93 9.83
CA GLY A 127 -1.90 7.50 10.37
C GLY A 127 -2.44 6.72 11.56
N TRP A 128 -3.40 7.33 12.27
CA TRP A 128 -4.12 6.71 13.38
C TRP A 128 -5.17 5.73 12.88
#